data_AF-A0A9W8NJB8-F1
#
_entry.id   AF-A0A9W8NJB8-F1
#
_cell.length_a   1.000
_cell.length_b   1.000
_cell.length_c   1.000
_cell.angle_alpha   90.00
_cell.angle_beta   90.00
_cell.angle_gamma   90.00
#
_symmetry.space_group_name_H-M   'P 1'
#
loop_
_entity.id
_entity.type
_entity.pdbx_description
1 polymer ?
#
loop_
_entity_poly.entity_id
_entity_poly.type
_entity_poly.pdbx_seq_one_letter_code
_entity_poly.pdbx_strand_id
1 'polypeptide(L)'
;MLEWLLEEPGKCPFRISSSPEWMKVLEETLTEDSASKHSSQALADLWKQRYIIGDSAGGANPSSGYLVFEVKSTQRMSQSIRDLKPLDRQQVVRMWQWVQDNSQGAESQGA
;
A
#
# COMPACT_ATOMS: atom_id res chain seq x y z
N MET A 1 4.01 -4.16 -10.55
CA MET A 1 2.88 -4.70 -9.73
C MET A 1 1.61 -3.91 -9.93
N LEU A 2 1.58 -2.59 -9.67
CA LEU A 2 0.37 -1.76 -9.88
C LEU A 2 -0.12 -1.77 -11.33
N GLU A 3 0.79 -1.84 -12.30
CA GLU A 3 0.44 -1.99 -13.72
C GLU A 3 -0.31 -3.31 -14.02
N TRP A 4 0.03 -4.40 -13.34
CA TRP A 4 -0.74 -5.66 -13.43
C TRP A 4 -2.17 -5.44 -12.94
N LEU A 5 -2.33 -4.59 -11.92
CA LEU A 5 -3.62 -4.10 -11.44
C LEU A 5 -4.23 -2.99 -12.29
N LEU A 6 -3.70 -2.62 -13.46
CA LEU A 6 -4.42 -1.87 -14.51
C LEU A 6 -4.85 -2.73 -15.72
N GLU A 7 -4.17 -3.84 -16.00
CA GLU A 7 -4.39 -4.72 -17.18
C GLU A 7 -5.55 -5.76 -17.11
N GLU A 8 -6.41 -5.75 -16.10
CA GLU A 8 -7.42 -6.79 -15.84
C GLU A 8 -8.78 -6.15 -16.12
N PRO A 9 -9.72 -6.89 -16.73
CA PRO A 9 -11.04 -6.36 -17.02
C PRO A 9 -11.88 -6.15 -15.75
N GLY A 10 -12.69 -5.07 -15.69
CA GLY A 10 -13.63 -4.80 -14.58
C GLY A 10 -13.12 -3.90 -13.44
N LYS A 11 -12.14 -3.03 -13.69
CA LYS A 11 -11.37 -2.34 -12.65
C LYS A 11 -12.00 -1.08 -12.06
N CYS A 12 -11.69 -0.86 -10.78
CA CYS A 12 -11.69 0.46 -10.17
C CYS A 12 -10.53 1.27 -10.80
N PRO A 13 -10.81 2.36 -11.54
CA PRO A 13 -9.75 3.13 -12.18
C PRO A 13 -8.97 3.88 -11.09
N PHE A 14 -7.68 3.58 -10.98
CA PHE A 14 -6.77 4.36 -10.15
C PHE A 14 -5.64 4.96 -11.00
N ARG A 15 -5.14 6.11 -10.55
CA ARG A 15 -4.04 6.81 -11.19
C ARG A 15 -2.74 6.48 -10.45
N ILE A 16 -1.69 6.17 -11.21
CA ILE A 16 -0.33 6.07 -10.69
C ILE A 16 0.28 7.49 -10.71
N SER A 17 0.74 7.97 -9.57
CA SER A 17 1.36 9.28 -9.40
C SER A 17 2.60 9.20 -8.52
N SER A 18 3.40 10.27 -8.50
CA SER A 18 4.52 10.39 -7.58
C SER A 18 4.04 10.50 -6.12
N SER A 19 4.89 10.18 -5.15
CA SER A 19 4.53 10.29 -3.73
C SER A 19 4.06 11.70 -3.32
N PRO A 20 4.73 12.80 -3.72
CA PRO A 20 4.26 14.17 -3.40
C PRO A 20 2.91 14.50 -4.02
N GLU A 21 2.69 14.10 -5.27
CA GLU A 21 1.43 14.33 -5.96
C GLU A 21 0.29 13.53 -5.34
N TRP A 22 0.54 12.26 -5.01
CA TRP A 22 -0.43 11.40 -4.33
C TRP A 22 -0.83 11.96 -2.96
N MET A 23 0.14 12.41 -2.16
CA MET A 23 -0.14 12.96 -0.83
C MET A 23 -0.98 14.24 -0.90
N LYS A 24 -0.70 15.11 -1.87
CA LYS A 24 -1.48 16.33 -2.10
C LYS A 24 -2.95 16.01 -2.41
N VAL A 25 -3.19 15.11 -3.38
CA VAL A 25 -4.55 14.71 -3.77
C VAL A 25 -5.30 14.06 -2.61
N LEU A 26 -4.60 13.25 -1.80
CA LEU A 26 -5.17 12.61 -0.62
C LEU A 26 -5.60 13.64 0.43
N GLU A 27 -4.76 14.62 0.76
CA GLU A 27 -5.08 15.67 1.75
C GLU A 27 -6.27 16.53 1.29
N GLU A 28 -6.31 16.89 0.01
CA GLU A 28 -7.44 17.63 -0.59
C GLU A 28 -8.74 16.84 -0.47
N THR A 29 -8.73 15.56 -0.87
CA THR A 29 -9.91 14.68 -0.84
C THR A 29 -10.42 14.48 0.59
N LEU A 30 -9.52 14.24 1.55
CA LEU A 30 -9.90 14.03 2.96
C LEU A 30 -10.42 15.30 3.65
N THR A 31 -10.12 16.49 3.11
CA THR A 31 -10.58 17.77 3.66
C THR A 31 -11.94 18.18 3.07
N GLU A 32 -12.18 17.89 1.80
CA GLU A 32 -13.45 18.19 1.12
C GLU A 32 -14.61 17.32 1.63
N ASP A 33 -14.32 16.07 2.00
CA ASP A 33 -15.32 15.09 2.48
C ASP A 33 -15.66 15.31 3.97
N SER A 34 -16.23 16.48 4.26
CA SER A 34 -16.55 16.98 5.61
C SER A 34 -17.74 16.28 6.30
N ALA A 35 -18.40 15.35 5.63
CA ALA A 35 -19.61 14.68 6.14
C ALA A 35 -19.33 13.53 7.12
N SER A 36 -18.12 12.94 7.09
CA SER A 36 -17.66 12.00 8.12
C SER A 36 -16.13 11.93 8.10
N LYS A 37 -15.47 11.91 9.26
CA LYS A 37 -14.02 11.71 9.33
C LYS A 37 -13.68 10.34 8.71
N HIS A 38 -13.18 10.34 7.48
CA HIS A 38 -12.78 9.12 6.79
C HIS A 38 -11.67 8.42 7.59
N SER A 39 -11.74 7.08 7.71
CA SER A 39 -10.83 6.30 8.55
C SER A 39 -9.35 6.49 8.20
N SER A 40 -9.06 6.75 6.92
CA SER A 40 -7.70 7.04 6.43
C SER A 40 -7.12 8.38 6.89
N GLN A 41 -7.93 9.31 7.42
CA GLN A 41 -7.43 10.58 7.92
C GLN A 41 -6.42 10.40 9.06
N ALA A 42 -6.60 9.38 9.90
CA ALA A 42 -5.67 9.03 10.97
C ALA A 42 -4.29 8.56 10.46
N LEU A 43 -4.18 8.17 9.18
CA LEU A 43 -2.94 7.67 8.57
C LEU A 43 -2.20 8.74 7.76
N ALA A 44 -2.83 9.89 7.50
CA ALA A 44 -2.27 10.93 6.64
C ALA A 44 -0.90 11.42 7.15
N ASP A 45 -0.78 11.69 8.45
CA ASP A 45 0.48 12.16 9.07
C ASP A 45 1.59 11.11 8.94
N LEU A 46 1.27 9.83 9.15
CA LEU A 46 2.22 8.72 9.02
C LEU A 46 2.75 8.62 7.59
N TRP A 47 1.87 8.70 6.60
CA TRP A 47 2.26 8.63 5.19
C TRP A 47 3.07 9.85 4.76
N LYS A 48 2.74 11.05 5.23
CA LYS A 48 3.49 12.27 4.95
C LYS A 48 4.92 12.19 5.49
N GLN A 49 5.08 11.71 6.73
CA GLN A 49 6.40 11.47 7.32
C GLN A 49 7.21 10.48 6.49
N ARG A 50 6.59 9.36 6.10
CA ARG A 50 7.30 8.26 5.43
C ARG A 50 7.67 8.54 3.97
N TYR A 51 6.78 9.18 3.21
CA TYR A 51 6.89 9.28 1.77
C TYR A 51 7.27 10.68 1.26
N ILE A 52 7.10 11.73 2.08
CA ILE A 52 7.36 13.13 1.68
C ILE A 52 8.56 13.71 2.41
N ILE A 53 8.55 13.63 3.73
CA ILE A 53 9.56 14.32 4.57
C ILE A 53 10.88 13.56 4.55
N GLY A 54 10.82 12.22 4.52
CA GLY A 54 11.99 11.37 4.70
C GLY A 54 12.48 11.46 6.15
N ASP A 55 12.67 10.31 6.81
CA ASP A 55 13.02 10.22 8.25
C ASP A 55 14.11 11.23 8.68
N SER A 56 13.70 12.34 9.29
CA SER A 56 14.57 13.27 10.02
C SER A 56 14.29 13.30 11.52
N ALA A 57 13.35 12.49 12.01
CA ALA A 57 13.01 12.44 13.42
C ALA A 57 12.80 10.99 13.88
N GLY A 58 13.91 10.25 14.03
CA GLY A 58 13.89 8.92 14.65
C GLY A 58 14.45 7.79 13.78
N GLY A 59 15.70 7.92 13.35
CA GLY A 59 16.53 6.76 13.04
C GLY A 59 16.34 6.07 11.68
N ALA A 60 16.33 6.83 10.59
CA ALA A 60 16.81 6.31 9.30
C ALA A 60 17.32 7.47 8.44
N ASN A 61 18.65 7.63 8.40
CA ASN A 61 19.34 8.55 7.49
C ASN A 61 18.78 8.43 6.06
N PRO A 62 18.65 9.51 5.26
CA PRO A 62 18.31 9.42 3.84
C PRO A 62 19.40 8.75 2.98
N SER A 63 20.55 8.41 3.58
CA SER A 63 21.59 7.51 3.04
C SER A 63 21.38 6.04 3.41
N SER A 64 20.42 5.72 4.29
CA SER A 64 20.05 4.36 4.61
C SER A 64 19.15 3.86 3.50
N GLY A 65 19.77 3.18 2.54
CA GLY A 65 19.07 2.21 1.72
C GLY A 65 18.13 1.41 2.61
N TYR A 66 16.95 1.08 2.08
CA TYR A 66 16.05 0.06 2.62
C TYR A 66 16.85 -0.97 3.41
N LEU A 67 16.44 -1.31 4.63
CA LEU A 67 17.05 -2.44 5.34
C LEU A 67 16.95 -3.65 4.41
N VAL A 68 18.05 -3.94 3.70
CA VAL A 68 18.09 -5.00 2.72
C VAL A 68 18.20 -6.27 3.54
N PHE A 69 17.04 -6.87 3.80
CA PHE A 69 16.99 -8.14 4.47
C PHE A 69 17.74 -9.16 3.61
N GLU A 70 18.82 -9.74 4.14
CA GLU A 70 19.65 -10.67 3.40
C GLU A 70 18.98 -12.04 3.31
N VAL A 71 18.01 -12.18 2.40
CA VAL A 71 17.23 -13.40 2.21
C VAL A 71 18.13 -14.63 2.00
N LYS A 72 19.27 -14.46 1.32
CA LYS A 72 20.20 -15.56 1.01
C LYS A 72 20.82 -16.20 2.25
N SER A 73 21.14 -15.43 3.30
CA SER A 73 21.73 -16.00 4.51
C SER A 73 20.66 -16.72 5.34
N THR A 74 19.47 -16.13 5.44
CA THR A 74 18.36 -16.67 6.22
C THR A 74 17.70 -17.90 5.57
N GLN A 75 17.74 -18.03 4.24
CA GLN A 75 17.31 -19.24 3.53
C GLN A 75 18.05 -20.49 4.00
N ARG A 76 19.31 -20.37 4.44
CA ARG A 76 20.06 -21.52 4.96
C ARG A 76 19.56 -22.00 6.31
N MET A 77 18.90 -21.12 7.07
CA MET A 77 18.49 -21.35 8.45
C MET A 77 17.04 -21.83 8.59
N SER A 78 16.20 -21.66 7.57
CA SER A 78 14.79 -22.03 7.63
C SER A 78 14.29 -22.59 6.30
N GLN A 79 13.61 -23.74 6.36
CA GLN A 79 12.92 -24.30 5.18
C GLN A 79 11.81 -23.35 4.69
N SER A 80 11.04 -22.76 5.61
CA SER A 80 9.95 -21.85 5.26
C SER A 80 10.42 -20.61 4.49
N ILE A 81 11.65 -20.14 4.74
CA ILE A 81 12.25 -19.00 4.01
C ILE A 81 12.76 -19.43 2.63
N ARG A 82 13.15 -20.70 2.45
CA ARG A 82 13.52 -21.25 1.13
C ARG A 82 12.33 -21.35 0.19
N ASP A 83 11.16 -21.63 0.74
CA ASP A 83 9.93 -21.77 -0.04
C ASP A 83 9.30 -20.42 -0.40
N LEU A 84 9.82 -19.30 0.13
CA LEU A 84 9.40 -17.95 -0.26
C LEU A 84 9.75 -17.69 -1.72
N LYS A 85 8.73 -17.30 -2.49
CA LYS A 85 8.86 -16.88 -3.89
C LYS A 85 8.50 -15.41 -4.02
N PRO A 86 9.10 -14.69 -4.99
CA PRO A 86 8.65 -13.35 -5.34
C PRO A 86 7.15 -13.35 -5.67
N LEU A 87 6.48 -12.24 -5.38
CA LEU A 87 5.08 -12.06 -5.77
C LEU A 87 4.95 -12.10 -7.30
N ASP A 88 4.06 -12.95 -7.78
CA ASP A 88 3.69 -13.00 -9.18
C ASP A 88 2.39 -12.25 -9.48
N ARG A 89 2.08 -12.08 -10.78
CA ARG A 89 0.87 -11.39 -11.23
C ARG A 89 -0.40 -12.06 -10.69
N GLN A 90 -0.48 -13.39 -10.73
CA GLN A 90 -1.69 -14.12 -10.35
C GLN A 90 -1.99 -13.94 -8.85
N GLN A 91 -0.95 -13.95 -8.01
CA GLN A 91 -1.05 -13.70 -6.58
C GLN A 91 -1.56 -12.29 -6.29
N VAL A 92 -0.98 -11.27 -6.96
CA VAL A 92 -1.39 -9.87 -6.80
C VAL A 92 -2.85 -9.66 -7.21
N VAL A 93 -3.27 -10.23 -8.35
CA VAL A 93 -4.65 -10.14 -8.85
C VAL A 93 -5.62 -10.82 -7.90
N ARG A 94 -5.30 -12.04 -7.42
CA ARG A 94 -6.16 -12.77 -6.47
C ARG A 94 -6.34 -12.00 -5.17
N MET A 95 -5.26 -11.41 -4.65
CA MET A 95 -5.33 -10.59 -3.44
C MET A 95 -6.21 -9.36 -3.66
N TRP A 96 -6.12 -8.71 -4.82
CA TRP A 96 -6.97 -7.57 -5.16
C TRP A 96 -8.45 -7.94 -5.26
N GLN A 97 -8.77 -9.06 -5.91
CA GLN A 97 -10.14 -9.60 -5.97
C GLN A 97 -10.68 -9.85 -4.55
N TRP A 98 -9.89 -10.48 -3.69
CA TRP A 98 -10.27 -10.71 -2.30
C TRP A 98 -10.55 -9.41 -1.54
N VAL A 99 -9.75 -8.35 -1.74
CA VAL A 99 -10.02 -7.03 -1.15
C VAL A 99 -11.34 -6.47 -1.65
N GLN A 100 -11.62 -6.56 -2.95
CA GLN A 100 -12.87 -6.06 -3.54
C GLN A 100 -14.08 -6.79 -2.96
N ASP A 101 -14.04 -8.12 -2.91
CA ASP A 101 -15.12 -8.95 -2.37
C ASP A 101 -15.44 -8.62 -0.90
N ASN A 102 -14.42 -8.33 -0.09
CA ASN A 102 -14.60 -7.99 1.33
C ASN A 102 -14.94 -6.51 1.56
N SER A 103 -14.59 -5.62 0.63
CA SER A 103 -14.97 -4.20 0.70
C SER A 103 -16.45 -3.97 0.37
N GLN A 104 -17.03 -4.81 -0.51
CA GLN A 104 -18.45 -4.74 -0.88
C GLN A 104 -19.38 -5.42 0.14
N GLY A 105 -18.85 -6.34 0.96
CA GLY A 105 -19.62 -7.02 2.01
C GLY A 105 -20.00 -6.15 3.21
N ALA A 106 -19.39 -4.97 3.37
CA ALA A 106 -19.67 -4.07 4.49
C ALA A 106 -20.95 -3.22 4.30
N GLU A 107 -21.45 -3.07 3.07
CA GLU A 107 -22.62 -2.23 2.77
C GLU A 107 -23.96 -3.00 2.78
N SER A 108 -23.94 -4.34 2.94
CA SER A 108 -25.15 -5.18 2.84
C SER A 108 -25.73 -5.66 4.19
N GLN A 109 -25.25 -5.16 5.34
CA GLN A 109 -25.80 -5.49 6.67
C GLN A 109 -26.31 -4.28 7.46
N GLY A 110 -26.78 -3.25 6.75
CA GLY A 110 -27.41 -2.07 7.35
C GLY A 110 -28.63 -1.61 6.58
N ALA A 111 -29.69 -2.44 6.56
CA ALA A 111 -31.03 -2.04 6.16
C ALA A 111 -32.06 -2.67 7.11
#